data_AF-A0A3P8MEP6-F1
#
_entry.id   AF-A0A3P8MEP6-F1
#
_cell.length_a   1.000
_cell.length_b   1.000
_cell.length_c   1.000
_cell.angle_alpha   90.00
_cell.angle_beta   90.00
_cell.angle_gamma   90.00
#
_symmetry.space_group_name_H-M   'P 1'
#
loop_
_entity.id
_entity.type
_entity.pdbx_description
1 polymer ?
#
loop_
_entity_poly.entity_id
_entity_poly.type
_entity_poly.pdbx_seq_one_letter_code
_entity_poly.pdbx_strand_id
1 'polypeptide(L)'
;MKEWEFTIYLNKNNISKKVASDIVSRLKRIETSIKNCDIDDEYNKDKCNCLLKLFENRGNNKKIKKEIREKFPIGTIGMNTFKYAIKKYVMFKIEIENQ
;
A
#
# COMPACT_ATOMS: atom_id res chain seq x y z
N MET A 1 8.99 1.47 3.32
CA MET A 1 8.77 2.26 2.08
C MET A 1 9.58 3.56 2.00
N LYS A 2 9.96 4.02 0.80
CA LYS A 2 10.57 5.33 0.51
C LYS A 2 9.59 6.51 0.63
N GLU A 3 9.17 6.81 1.86
CA GLU A 3 8.15 7.81 2.16
C GLU A 3 8.42 9.21 1.59
N TRP A 4 9.64 9.73 1.76
CA TRP A 4 9.98 11.10 1.36
C TRP A 4 9.88 11.29 -0.17
N GLU A 5 10.53 10.40 -0.92
CA GLU A 5 10.51 10.41 -2.40
C GLU A 5 9.08 10.25 -2.92
N PHE A 6 8.30 9.35 -2.32
CA PHE A 6 6.92 9.12 -2.71
C PHE A 6 6.03 10.34 -2.42
N THR A 7 6.26 11.04 -1.31
CA THR A 7 5.52 12.27 -0.98
C THR A 7 5.81 13.38 -2.00
N ILE A 8 7.08 13.54 -2.41
CA ILE A 8 7.45 14.47 -3.49
C ILE A 8 6.74 14.09 -4.78
N TYR A 9 6.74 12.81 -5.15
CA TYR A 9 6.06 12.30 -6.33
C TYR A 9 4.56 12.63 -6.33
N LEU A 10 3.86 12.41 -5.21
CA LEU A 10 2.43 12.70 -5.09
C LEU A 10 2.14 14.20 -5.29
N ASN A 11 2.97 15.07 -4.69
CA ASN A 11 2.82 16.51 -4.83
C ASN A 11 3.06 16.97 -6.29
N LYS A 12 4.04 16.39 -6.99
CA LYS A 12 4.30 16.67 -8.41
C LYS A 12 3.13 16.25 -9.32
N ASN A 13 2.38 15.23 -8.92
CA ASN A 13 1.22 14.71 -9.64
C ASN A 13 -0.11 15.39 -9.26
N ASN A 14 -0.06 16.63 -8.74
CA ASN A 14 -1.24 17.41 -8.34
C ASN A 14 -2.17 16.73 -7.32
N ILE A 15 -1.67 15.76 -6.54
CA ILE A 15 -2.41 15.19 -5.40
C ILE A 15 -2.40 16.22 -4.26
N SER A 16 -3.57 16.52 -3.69
CA SER A 16 -3.64 17.46 -2.57
C SER A 16 -2.88 16.95 -1.35
N LYS A 17 -2.26 17.86 -0.57
CA LYS A 17 -1.48 17.49 0.63
C LYS A 17 -2.25 16.58 1.60
N LYS A 18 -3.55 16.82 1.78
CA LYS A 18 -4.42 16.00 2.63
C LYS A 18 -4.53 14.57 2.09
N VAL A 19 -4.77 14.41 0.79
CA VAL A 19 -4.87 13.09 0.15
C VAL A 19 -3.51 12.39 0.12
N ALA A 20 -2.42 13.11 -0.12
CA ALA A 20 -1.08 12.54 -0.09
C ALA A 20 -0.73 11.96 1.30
N SER A 21 -1.00 12.72 2.37
CA SER A 21 -0.81 12.26 3.75
C SER A 21 -1.69 11.05 4.09
N ASP A 22 -2.93 11.04 3.59
CA ASP A 22 -3.90 9.94 3.74
C ASP A 22 -3.41 8.64 3.07
N ILE A 23 -2.80 8.75 1.88
CA ILE A 23 -2.18 7.64 1.16
C ILE A 23 -0.96 7.11 1.92
N VAL A 24 -0.03 7.98 2.33
CA VAL A 24 1.19 7.62 3.07
C VAL A 24 0.83 6.90 4.38
N SER A 25 -0.13 7.45 5.11
CA SER A 25 -0.60 6.86 6.38
C SER A 25 -1.18 5.46 6.20
N ARG A 26 -1.85 5.19 5.07
CA ARG A 26 -2.36 3.85 4.76
C ARG A 26 -1.24 2.86 4.47
N LEU A 27 -0.22 3.26 3.73
CA LEU A 27 0.93 2.39 3.45
C LEU A 27 1.67 2.04 4.75
N LYS A 28 1.95 3.02 5.61
CA LYS A 28 2.51 2.75 6.95
C LYS A 28 1.65 1.81 7.78
N ARG A 29 0.33 1.98 7.72
CA ARG A 29 -0.60 1.10 8.43
C ARG A 29 -0.54 -0.33 7.88
N ILE A 30 -0.31 -0.52 6.58
CA ILE A 30 -0.09 -1.86 6.00
C ILE A 30 1.19 -2.48 6.56
N GLU A 31 2.31 -1.75 6.51
CA GLU A 31 3.62 -2.24 7.00
C GLU A 31 3.59 -2.62 8.49
N THR A 32 2.82 -1.88 9.29
CA THR A 32 2.68 -2.14 10.73
C THR A 32 1.64 -3.22 11.07
N SER A 33 0.65 -3.44 10.20
CA SER A 33 -0.46 -4.37 10.47
C SER A 33 -0.21 -5.76 9.91
N ILE A 34 0.57 -5.90 8.83
CA ILE A 34 0.91 -7.19 8.22
C ILE A 34 2.31 -7.59 8.70
N LYS A 35 2.46 -8.83 9.14
CA LYS A 35 3.74 -9.36 9.61
C LYS A 35 4.79 -9.34 8.49
N ASN A 36 5.97 -8.82 8.78
CA ASN A 36 7.12 -8.79 7.86
C ASN A 36 6.81 -8.19 6.48
N CYS A 37 5.97 -7.15 6.44
CA CYS A 37 5.57 -6.47 5.21
C CYS A 37 6.29 -5.12 5.11
N ASP A 38 7.31 -5.03 4.28
CA ASP A 38 7.86 -3.75 3.80
C ASP A 38 7.41 -3.54 2.36
N ILE A 39 6.87 -2.36 2.03
CA ILE A 39 6.28 -2.13 0.70
C ILE A 39 7.36 -2.06 -0.40
N ASP A 40 8.59 -1.62 -0.11
CA ASP A 40 9.68 -1.67 -1.08
C ASP A 40 10.09 -3.11 -1.37
N ASP A 41 10.17 -3.95 -0.34
CA ASP A 41 10.45 -5.38 -0.51
C ASP A 41 9.36 -6.09 -1.31
N GLU A 42 8.09 -5.84 -0.98
CA GLU A 42 6.96 -6.40 -1.73
C GLU A 42 6.94 -5.91 -3.19
N TYR A 43 7.34 -4.67 -3.44
CA TYR A 43 7.50 -4.17 -4.80
C TYR A 43 8.63 -4.89 -5.55
N ASN A 44 9.78 -5.09 -4.92
CA ASN A 44 10.93 -5.76 -5.53
C ASN A 44 10.67 -7.25 -5.79
N LYS A 45 9.87 -7.92 -4.94
CA LYS A 45 9.51 -9.32 -5.09
C LYS A 45 8.61 -9.56 -6.30
N ASP A 46 7.50 -8.83 -6.41
CA ASP A 46 6.49 -9.09 -7.43
C ASP A 46 5.64 -7.87 -7.82
N LYS A 47 6.18 -6.66 -7.63
CA LYS A 47 5.49 -5.38 -7.86
C LYS A 47 4.21 -5.28 -7.01
N CYS A 48 4.26 -5.80 -5.79
CA CYS A 48 3.16 -5.88 -4.82
C CYS A 48 1.95 -6.70 -5.30
N ASN A 49 2.10 -7.61 -6.26
CA ASN A 49 0.96 -8.38 -6.78
C ASN A 49 0.39 -9.34 -5.74
N CYS A 50 1.23 -10.05 -4.99
CA CYS A 50 0.82 -10.91 -3.88
C CYS A 50 0.11 -10.08 -2.81
N LEU A 51 0.68 -8.91 -2.46
CA LEU A 51 0.06 -7.98 -1.54
C LEU A 51 -1.32 -7.52 -2.05
N LEU A 52 -1.43 -7.08 -3.30
CA LEU A 52 -2.71 -6.66 -3.90
C LEU A 52 -3.76 -7.78 -3.93
N LYS A 53 -3.34 -9.03 -4.17
CA LYS A 53 -4.20 -10.22 -4.08
C LYS A 53 -4.67 -10.50 -2.67
N LEU A 54 -3.86 -10.22 -1.65
CA LEU A 54 -4.30 -10.32 -0.25
C LEU A 54 -5.49 -9.40 0.03
N PHE A 55 -5.57 -8.23 -0.63
CA PHE A 55 -6.68 -7.28 -0.51
C PHE A 55 -7.89 -7.59 -1.41
N GLU A 56 -7.84 -8.63 -2.26
CA GLU A 56 -9.01 -9.07 -3.03
C GLU A 56 -10.13 -9.56 -2.12
N ASN A 57 -11.37 -9.46 -2.61
CA ASN A 57 -12.57 -9.76 -1.81
C ASN A 57 -12.59 -9.03 -0.46
N ARG A 58 -12.11 -7.77 -0.45
CA ARG A 58 -11.97 -6.91 0.75
C ARG A 58 -11.07 -7.53 1.81
N GLY A 59 -10.07 -8.32 1.41
CA GLY A 59 -9.22 -9.08 2.32
C GLY A 59 -9.96 -10.19 3.08
N ASN A 60 -11.19 -10.55 2.72
CA ASN A 60 -11.89 -11.65 3.40
C ASN A 60 -11.39 -13.01 2.89
N ASN A 61 -10.12 -13.31 3.16
CA ASN A 61 -9.50 -14.60 2.84
C ASN A 61 -8.77 -15.17 4.06
N LYS A 62 -8.65 -16.50 4.13
CA LYS A 62 -8.02 -17.20 5.27
C LYS A 62 -6.51 -16.87 5.40
N LYS A 63 -5.87 -16.41 4.32
CA LYS A 63 -4.45 -16.06 4.29
C LYS A 63 -4.18 -14.77 5.07
N ILE A 64 -4.93 -13.70 4.81
CA ILE A 64 -4.72 -12.42 5.49
C ILE A 64 -4.95 -12.55 7.01
N LYS A 65 -5.91 -13.39 7.44
CA LYS A 65 -6.20 -13.59 8.86
C LYS A 65 -5.03 -14.22 9.64
N LYS A 66 -4.11 -14.92 8.96
CA LYS A 66 -2.90 -15.48 9.58
C LYS A 66 -1.75 -14.48 9.64
N GLU A 67 -1.71 -13.55 8.68
CA GLU A 67 -0.60 -12.60 8.50
C GLU A 67 -0.85 -11.23 9.17
N ILE A 68 -2.11 -10.90 9.48
CA ILE A 68 -2.47 -9.61 10.07
C ILE A 68 -2.48 -9.67 11.60
N ARG A 69 -1.89 -8.64 12.22
CA ARG A 69 -2.09 -8.27 13.62
C ARG A 69 -3.52 -7.75 13.85
N GLU A 70 -4.10 -8.05 15.02
CA GLU A 70 -5.54 -7.96 15.35
C GLU A 70 -6.32 -6.64 15.03
N LYS A 71 -5.70 -5.56 14.54
CA LYS A 71 -6.32 -4.22 14.37
C LYS A 71 -6.34 -3.68 12.93
N PHE A 72 -6.51 -4.56 11.93
CA PHE A 72 -6.66 -4.15 10.54
C PHE A 72 -8.10 -4.33 10.04
N PRO A 73 -8.67 -3.38 9.28
CA PRO A 73 -10.11 -3.33 9.00
C PRO A 73 -10.54 -4.30 7.88
N ILE A 74 -10.25 -5.59 8.03
CA ILE A 74 -10.59 -6.70 7.11
C ILE A 74 -12.09 -6.71 6.82
N GLY A 75 -12.45 -6.90 5.54
CA GLY A 75 -13.84 -7.02 5.10
C GLY A 75 -14.58 -5.68 4.92
N THR A 76 -13.98 -4.56 5.34
CA THR A 76 -14.62 -3.24 5.26
C THR A 76 -14.43 -2.57 3.89
N ILE A 77 -15.26 -1.57 3.59
CA ILE A 77 -15.11 -0.74 2.37
C ILE A 77 -13.78 0.02 2.34
N GLY A 78 -13.19 0.26 3.51
CA GLY A 78 -11.87 0.90 3.66
C GLY A 78 -10.75 0.15 2.93
N MET A 79 -10.91 -1.16 2.66
CA MET A 79 -9.91 -1.95 1.92
C MET A 79 -9.61 -1.42 0.53
N ASN A 80 -10.59 -0.83 -0.15
CA ASN A 80 -10.37 -0.22 -1.45
C ASN A 80 -9.37 0.94 -1.37
N THR A 81 -9.38 1.68 -0.26
CA THR A 81 -8.47 2.81 -0.06
C THR A 81 -7.04 2.36 0.23
N PHE A 82 -6.85 1.23 0.90
CA PHE A 82 -5.53 0.60 1.05
C PHE A 82 -5.00 0.07 -0.29
N LYS A 83 -5.86 -0.61 -1.07
CA LYS A 83 -5.52 -1.08 -2.42
C LYS A 83 -5.12 0.09 -3.33
N TYR A 84 -5.85 1.21 -3.24
CA TYR A 84 -5.54 2.44 -3.96
C TYR A 84 -4.16 2.97 -3.59
N ALA A 85 -3.83 3.02 -2.28
CA ALA A 85 -2.53 3.47 -1.81
C ALA A 85 -1.37 2.61 -2.35
N ILE A 86 -1.52 1.27 -2.31
CA ILE A 86 -0.52 0.35 -2.88
C ILE A 86 -0.32 0.61 -4.37
N LYS A 87 -1.41 0.74 -5.14
CA LYS A 87 -1.33 1.03 -6.58
C LYS A 87 -0.59 2.32 -6.89
N LYS A 88 -0.83 3.38 -6.10
CA LYS A 88 -0.11 4.65 -6.26
C LYS A 88 1.38 4.50 -6.01
N TYR A 89 1.77 3.70 -5.02
CA TYR A 89 3.18 3.41 -4.76
C TYR A 89 3.83 2.59 -5.89
N VAL A 90 3.11 1.60 -6.42
CA VAL A 90 3.57 0.80 -7.57
C VAL A 90 3.80 1.69 -8.80
N MET A 91 2.87 2.61 -9.10
CA MET A 91 3.03 3.60 -10.19
C MET A 91 4.28 4.46 -10.00
N PHE A 92 4.47 5.02 -8.79
CA PHE A 92 5.66 5.77 -8.44
C PHE A 92 6.96 5.02 -8.72
N LYS A 93 7.05 3.77 -8.28
CA LYS A 93 8.25 2.96 -8.48
C LYS A 93 8.49 2.63 -9.95
N ILE A 94 7.43 2.31 -10.70
CA ILE A 94 7.52 2.07 -12.16
C ILE A 94 8.03 3.33 -12.87
N GLU A 95 7.52 4.51 -12.52
CA GLU A 95 7.95 5.76 -13.15
C GLU A 95 9.43 6.07 -12.86
N ILE A 96 9.91 5.80 -11.64
CA ILE A 96 11.33 5.94 -11.30
C ILE A 96 12.21 4.93 -12.04
N GLU A 97 11.76 3.69 -12.23
CA GLU A 97 12.54 2.67 -12.96
C GLU A 97 12.71 2.99 -14.44
N ASN A 98 11.81 3.79 -15.02
CA ASN A 98 11.86 4.19 -16.43
C ASN A 98 12.60 5.52 -16.67
N GLN A 99 13.24 6.09 -15.64
CA GLN A 99 14.07 7.30 -15.70
C GLN A 99 15.55 6.95 -15.62
#